data_AF-A0A1X1QKI2-F1
#
_entry.id   AF-A0A1X1QKI2-F1
#
_cell.length_a   1.000
_cell.length_b   1.000
_cell.length_c   1.000
_cell.angle_alpha   90.00
_cell.angle_beta   90.00
_cell.angle_gamma   90.00
#
_symmetry.space_group_name_H-M   'P 1'
#
loop_
_entity.id
_entity.type
_entity.pdbx_description
1 polymer ?
#
loop_
_entity_poly.entity_id
_entity_poly.type
_entity_poly.pdbx_seq_one_letter_code
_entity_poly.pdbx_strand_id
1 'polypeptide(L)'
;MILFRSLLLDVWYQLSDVLLAQCLYCDLLFRKFCRLELGGDVPEASAIVRFRARLVEYELWGHLLGEINRQLEAKNIEHKTKTHV
;
A
#
# COMPACT_ATOMS: atom_id res chain seq x y z
N MET A 1 -5.87 0.55 9.70
CA MET A 1 -5.05 -0.20 8.72
C MET A 1 -5.27 0.27 7.26
N ILE A 2 -5.58 1.55 7.03
CA ILE A 2 -5.78 2.08 5.67
C ILE A 2 -4.42 2.27 4.98
N LEU A 3 -3.49 2.97 5.65
CA LEU A 3 -2.15 3.29 5.14
C LEU A 3 -1.37 2.06 4.65
N PHE A 4 -1.41 0.97 5.42
CA PHE A 4 -0.75 -0.28 5.01
C PHE A 4 -1.33 -0.85 3.71
N ARG A 5 -2.66 -0.86 3.56
CA ARG A 5 -3.31 -1.33 2.32
C ARG A 5 -3.06 -0.36 1.16
N SER A 6 -2.98 0.92 1.44
CA SER A 6 -2.60 1.92 0.44
C SER A 6 -1.19 1.67 -0.08
N LEU A 7 -0.22 1.34 0.78
CA LEU A 7 1.14 0.97 0.35
C LEU A 7 1.19 -0.32 -0.47
N LEU A 8 0.28 -1.28 -0.23
CA LEU A 8 0.17 -2.45 -1.10
C LEU A 8 -0.27 -2.08 -2.52
N LEU A 9 -1.22 -1.15 -2.64
CA LEU A 9 -1.66 -0.62 -3.94
C LEU A 9 -0.52 0.11 -4.64
N ASP A 10 0.30 0.86 -3.90
CA ASP A 10 1.52 1.48 -4.42
C ASP A 10 2.43 0.45 -5.10
N VAL A 11 2.71 -0.65 -4.38
CA VAL A 11 3.63 -1.71 -4.82
C VAL A 11 3.08 -2.47 -6.04
N TRP A 12 1.77 -2.75 -6.06
CA TRP A 12 1.16 -3.50 -7.16
C TRP A 12 0.93 -2.67 -8.43
N TYR A 13 0.58 -1.39 -8.27
CA TYR A 13 0.29 -0.50 -9.39
C TYR A 13 1.44 0.46 -9.75
N GLN A 14 2.57 0.38 -9.03
CA GLN A 14 3.73 1.27 -9.18
C GLN A 14 3.35 2.76 -9.14
N LEU A 15 2.55 3.13 -8.14
CA LEU A 15 2.07 4.51 -7.99
C LEU A 15 3.12 5.38 -7.27
N SER A 16 2.90 6.69 -7.29
CA SER A 16 3.58 7.61 -6.38
C SER A 16 2.68 7.90 -5.18
N ASP A 17 3.25 8.35 -4.06
CA ASP A 17 2.45 8.69 -2.86
C ASP A 17 1.32 9.70 -3.14
N VAL A 18 1.57 10.64 -4.06
CA VAL A 18 0.58 11.65 -4.49
C VAL A 18 -0.52 11.00 -5.32
N LEU A 19 -0.16 10.17 -6.31
CA LEU A 19 -1.12 9.50 -7.16
C LEU A 19 -1.96 8.49 -6.38
N LEU A 20 -1.35 7.79 -5.43
CA LEU A 20 -2.04 6.87 -4.53
C LEU A 20 -3.10 7.61 -3.69
N ALA A 21 -2.76 8.76 -3.10
CA ALA A 21 -3.73 9.57 -2.36
C ALA A 21 -4.90 10.04 -3.26
N GLN A 22 -4.59 10.45 -4.49
CA GLN A 22 -5.60 10.84 -5.48
C GLN A 22 -6.49 9.66 -5.90
N CYS A 23 -5.91 8.47 -6.10
CA CYS A 23 -6.67 7.25 -6.39
C CYS A 23 -7.58 6.86 -5.22
N LEU A 24 -7.12 6.99 -3.97
CA LEU A 24 -7.99 6.77 -2.81
C LEU A 24 -9.13 7.80 -2.73
N TYR A 25 -8.95 9.00 -3.31
CA TYR A 25 -10.02 9.99 -3.39
C TYR A 25 -11.02 9.69 -4.52
N CYS A 26 -10.57 9.37 -5.74
CA CYS A 26 -11.46 9.24 -6.90
C CYS A 26 -11.91 7.80 -7.20
N ASP A 27 -11.13 6.79 -6.82
CA ASP A 27 -11.34 5.40 -7.25
C ASP A 27 -12.02 4.56 -6.17
N LEU A 28 -13.21 4.07 -6.49
CA LEU A 28 -14.03 3.27 -5.58
C LEU A 28 -13.42 1.90 -5.27
N LEU A 29 -12.65 1.30 -6.19
CA LEU A 29 -11.97 0.03 -5.96
C LEU A 29 -10.85 0.21 -4.93
N PHE A 30 -10.08 1.29 -5.05
CA PHE A 30 -9.02 1.63 -4.09
C PHE A 30 -9.61 1.90 -2.71
N ARG A 31 -10.71 2.66 -2.65
CA ARG A 31 -11.47 2.89 -1.40
C ARG A 31 -11.94 1.58 -0.79
N LYS A 32 -12.56 0.70 -1.59
CA LYS A 32 -13.09 -0.60 -1.13
C LYS A 32 -11.97 -1.51 -0.64
N PHE A 33 -10.83 -1.55 -1.33
CA PHE A 33 -9.66 -2.33 -0.92
C PHE A 33 -9.11 -1.84 0.42
N CYS A 34 -8.99 -0.51 0.58
CA CYS A 34 -8.55 0.11 1.83
C CYS A 34 -9.60 0.11 2.94
N ARG A 35 -10.82 -0.39 2.67
CA ARG A 35 -11.98 -0.37 3.58
C ARG A 35 -12.36 1.05 4.02
N LEU A 36 -12.27 2.00 3.11
CA LEU A 36 -12.76 3.36 3.28
C LEU A 36 -14.26 3.41 3.03
N GLU A 37 -14.98 4.11 3.90
CA GLU A 37 -16.41 4.37 3.73
C GLU A 37 -16.66 5.34 2.58
N LEU A 38 -17.85 5.26 1.97
CA LEU A 38 -18.28 6.21 0.94
C LEU A 38 -18.49 7.58 1.59
N GLY A 39 -17.47 8.43 1.56
CA GLY A 39 -17.47 9.75 2.21
C GLY A 39 -16.61 9.85 3.47
N GLY A 40 -15.92 8.79 3.87
CA GLY A 40 -14.94 8.84 4.97
C GLY A 40 -13.65 9.56 4.57
N ASP A 41 -12.91 10.04 5.57
CA ASP A 41 -11.63 10.71 5.37
C ASP A 41 -10.60 9.79 4.71
N VAL A 42 -9.96 10.32 3.67
CA VAL A 42 -8.88 9.67 2.94
C VAL A 42 -7.55 10.18 3.49
N PRO A 43 -6.56 9.30 3.76
CA PRO A 43 -5.25 9.78 4.17
C PRO A 43 -4.62 10.64 3.09
N GLU A 44 -4.15 11.83 3.49
CA GLU A 44 -3.33 12.67 2.62
C GLU A 44 -2.02 11.97 2.24
N ALA A 45 -1.44 12.38 1.12
CA ALA A 45 -0.13 11.91 0.68
C ALA A 45 0.95 12.09 1.78
N SER A 46 0.86 13.17 2.57
CA SER A 46 1.75 13.44 3.70
C SER A 46 1.72 12.34 4.77
N ALA A 47 0.54 11.77 5.05
CA ALA A 47 0.37 10.68 6.00
C ALA A 47 0.96 9.37 5.47
N ILE A 48 0.82 9.10 4.17
CA ILE A 48 1.39 7.93 3.49
C ILE A 48 2.92 8.00 3.51
N VAL A 49 3.50 9.15 3.14
CA VAL A 49 4.95 9.40 3.16
C VAL A 49 5.52 9.20 4.56
N ARG A 50 4.91 9.80 5.59
CA ARG A 50 5.36 9.64 6.98
C ARG A 50 5.29 8.21 7.45
N PHE A 51 4.25 7.48 7.05
CA PHE A 51 4.10 6.07 7.41
C PHE A 51 5.17 5.20 6.74
N ARG A 52 5.43 5.41 5.45
CA ARG A 52 6.51 4.75 4.71
C ARG A 52 7.87 5.04 5.35
N ALA A 53 8.15 6.31 5.67
CA ALA A 53 9.39 6.71 6.31
C ALA A 53 9.61 5.99 7.65
N ARG A 54 8.58 5.88 8.50
CA ARG A 54 8.65 5.10 9.74
C ARG A 54 8.93 3.62 9.49
N LEU A 55 8.27 3.01 8.50
CA LEU A 55 8.51 1.60 8.17
C LEU A 55 9.94 1.33 7.68
N VAL A 56 10.53 2.27 6.95
CA VAL A 56 11.93 2.20 6.52
C VAL A 56 12.88 2.43 7.69
N GLU A 57 12.61 3.42 8.54
CA GLU A 57 13.40 3.74 9.73
C GLU A 57 13.55 2.55 10.68
N TYR A 58 12.50 1.73 10.82
CA TYR A 58 12.50 0.52 11.63
C TYR A 58 12.87 -0.76 10.85
N GLU A 59 13.31 -0.65 9.60
CA GLU A 59 13.61 -1.78 8.69
C GLU A 59 12.43 -2.77 8.51
N LEU A 60 11.23 -2.38 8.93
CA LEU A 60 10.03 -3.22 8.90
C LEU A 60 9.51 -3.43 7.48
N TRP A 61 9.79 -2.50 6.56
CA TRP A 61 9.28 -2.57 5.19
C TRP A 61 9.68 -3.87 4.49
N GLY A 62 10.94 -4.29 4.60
CA GLY A 62 11.44 -5.52 3.99
C GLY A 62 10.84 -6.77 4.63
N HIS A 63 10.77 -6.82 5.97
CA HIS A 63 10.14 -7.92 6.70
C HIS A 63 8.66 -8.09 6.32
N LEU A 64 7.96 -6.97 6.19
CA LEU A 64 6.54 -6.94 5.98
C LEU A 64 6.17 -7.30 4.53
N LEU A 65 6.94 -6.82 3.55
CA LEU A 65 6.84 -7.31 2.16
C LEU A 65 7.19 -8.79 2.03
N GLY A 66 8.23 -9.24 2.72
CA GLY A 66 8.62 -10.66 2.72
C GLY A 66 7.52 -11.57 3.27
N GLU A 67 6.84 -11.13 4.33
CA GLU A 67 5.71 -11.86 4.91
C GLU A 67 4.48 -11.85 3.99
N ILE A 68 4.18 -10.72 3.34
CA ILE A 68 3.12 -10.67 2.33
C ILE A 68 3.42 -11.61 1.17
N ASN A 69 4.64 -11.60 0.64
CA ASN A 69 5.03 -12.47 -0.46
C ASN A 69 4.90 -13.94 -0.06
N ARG A 70 5.34 -14.31 1.15
CA ARG A 70 5.17 -15.67 1.69
C ARG A 70 3.69 -16.08 1.74
N GLN A 71 2.81 -15.18 2.19
CA GLN A 71 1.36 -15.45 2.26
C GLN A 71 0.72 -15.55 0.87
N LEU A 72 1.21 -14.78 -0.11
CA LEU A 72 0.78 -14.85 -1.50
C LEU A 72 1.22 -16.15 -2.16
N GLU A 73 2.49 -16.55 -1.97
CA GLU A 73 3.05 -17.83 -2.41
C GLU A 73 2.27 -19.01 -1.83
N ALA A 74 1.96 -18.98 -0.53
CA ALA A 74 1.14 -19.99 0.13
C ALA A 74 -0.28 -20.12 -0.45
N LYS A 75 -0.76 -19.08 -1.16
CA LYS A 75 -2.06 -19.06 -1.84
C LYS A 75 -1.95 -19.32 -3.35
N ASN A 76 -0.78 -19.70 -3.87
CA ASN A 76 -0.49 -19.83 -5.32
C ASN A 76 -0.75 -18.54 -6.11
N ILE A 77 -0.61 -17.37 -5.47
CA ILE A 77 -0.73 -16.07 -6.13
C ILE A 77 0.68 -15.56 -6.43
N GLU A 78 1.19 -15.86 -7.62
CA GLU A 78 2.48 -15.36 -8.08
C GLU A 78 2.34 -13.92 -8.61
N HIS A 79 2.79 -12.94 -7.84
CA HIS A 79 2.98 -11.57 -8.33
C HIS A 79 4.48 -11.30 -8.46
N LYS A 80 4.99 -11.20 -9.70
CA LYS A 80 6.36 -10.74 -9.99
C LYS A 80 6.50 -9.25 -9.71
N THR A 81 6.50 -8.86 -8.44
CA THR A 81 6.94 -7.50 -8.09
C THR A 81 8.47 -7.49 -8.15
N LYS A 82 9.02 -7.07 -9.29
CA LYS A 82 10.44 -6.72 -9.42
C LYS A 82 10.70 -5.48 -8.56
N THR A 83 10.98 -5.65 -7.28
CA THR A 83 11.58 -4.60 -6.45
C THR A 83 13.07 -4.59 -6.78
N HIS A 84 13.49 -3.67 -7.64
CA HIS A 84 14.90 -3.24 -7.66
C HIS A 84 15.15 -2.56 -6.31
N VAL A 85 16.06 -3.18 -5.56
CA VAL A 85 16.72 -2.61 -4.38
C VAL A 85 17.61 -1.47 -4.84
#